data_AF-A0A443RY82-F1
#
_entry.id   AF-A0A443RY82-F1
#
_cell.length_a   1.000
_cell.length_b   1.000
_cell.length_c   1.000
_cell.angle_alpha   90.00
_cell.angle_beta   90.00
_cell.angle_gamma   90.00
#
_symmetry.space_group_name_H-M   'P 1'
#
loop_
_entity.id
_entity.type
_entity.pdbx_description
1 polymer ?
#
loop_
_entity_poly.entity_id
_entity_poly.type
_entity_poly.pdbx_seq_one_letter_code
_entity_poly.pdbx_strand_id
1 'polypeptide(L)'
;DCPTTKGWKKTAYKCVYIHDKPTTYQEGQELCNKMGHSIHMPKRLEEVNDIYNNVRSIRNPIDPNMPIGFWVGMKRDKNGNLRYTDGKLVGNSIRNDYWDGHSPDANYRGVQHCVIQYGDGPQLTADICDDQYVFPICDKALSPMPEYTEPTTTPKPVITTPKPTEPPIVPEIVPNPPAASTDAINKLNENENSLKQTNDKITNAEKDNKQNIENAKTEITSKMKDEEAKAKEREKQMNNKIDAGKKVQLITLMKLSFCLTGH
;
A
#
# COMPACT_ATOMS: atom_id res chain seq x y z
N ASP A 1 1.78 14.97 15.35
CA ASP A 1 0.45 15.52 14.95
C ASP A 1 -0.03 15.01 13.61
N CYS A 2 -1.35 14.99 13.42
CA CYS A 2 -1.97 14.63 12.14
C CYS A 2 -1.87 15.77 11.12
N PRO A 3 -1.86 15.47 9.81
CA PRO A 3 -1.95 16.50 8.80
C PRO A 3 -3.17 17.41 9.06
N THR A 4 -2.98 18.71 8.91
CA THR A 4 -4.04 19.72 9.11
C THR A 4 -4.97 19.84 7.91
N THR A 5 -4.68 19.11 6.83
CA THR A 5 -5.54 19.03 5.64
C THR A 5 -6.85 18.32 5.99
N LYS A 6 -7.95 18.81 5.40
CA LYS A 6 -9.31 18.29 5.66
C LYS A 6 -9.38 16.80 5.33
N GLY A 7 -10.01 16.02 6.21
CA GLY A 7 -10.32 14.60 6.00
C GLY A 7 -9.40 13.62 6.76
N TRP A 8 -8.31 14.08 7.37
CA TRP A 8 -7.51 13.24 8.26
C TRP A 8 -8.18 13.10 9.63
N LYS A 9 -8.30 11.85 10.09
CA LYS A 9 -8.79 11.51 11.42
C LYS A 9 -7.65 10.95 12.26
N LYS A 10 -7.52 11.46 13.48
CA LYS A 10 -6.60 10.89 14.47
C LYS A 10 -7.23 9.64 15.08
N THR A 11 -6.49 8.54 15.09
CA THR A 11 -6.82 7.31 15.79
C THR A 11 -5.90 7.14 17.01
N ALA A 12 -6.00 6.03 17.74
CA ALA A 12 -5.11 5.78 18.86
C ALA A 12 -3.64 5.68 18.43
N TYR A 13 -3.38 5.14 17.23
CA TYR A 13 -2.01 4.83 16.78
C TYR A 13 -1.53 5.68 15.61
N LYS A 14 -2.45 6.18 14.79
CA LYS A 14 -2.13 6.75 13.47
C LYS A 14 -3.04 7.93 13.15
N CYS A 15 -2.68 8.64 12.10
CA CYS A 15 -3.61 9.50 11.38
C CYS A 15 -4.04 8.73 10.14
N VAL A 16 -5.34 8.75 9.86
CA VAL A 16 -5.90 8.03 8.73
C VAL A 16 -6.72 8.96 7.86
N TYR A 17 -6.65 8.75 6.56
CA TYR A 17 -7.46 9.43 5.57
C TYR A 17 -8.20 8.37 4.76
N ILE A 18 -9.52 8.47 4.74
CA ILE A 18 -10.39 7.52 4.03
C ILE A 18 -10.86 8.22 2.76
N HIS A 19 -10.55 7.62 1.60
CA HIS A 19 -11.02 8.16 0.33
C HIS A 19 -12.53 7.96 0.16
N ASP A 20 -13.16 8.87 -0.58
CA ASP A 20 -14.59 8.89 -0.88
C ASP A 20 -14.96 8.10 -2.14
N LYS A 21 -13.96 7.58 -2.86
CA LYS A 21 -14.12 6.79 -4.07
C LYS A 21 -13.43 5.43 -3.89
N PRO A 22 -14.06 4.35 -4.35
CA PRO A 22 -13.39 3.06 -4.36
C PRO A 22 -12.35 3.02 -5.47
N THR A 23 -11.39 2.10 -5.33
CA THR A 23 -10.29 1.91 -6.26
C THR A 23 -9.89 0.45 -6.29
N THR A 24 -9.14 0.04 -7.32
CA THR A 24 -8.32 -1.17 -7.19
C THR A 24 -7.25 -0.99 -6.10
N TYR A 25 -6.62 -2.08 -5.68
CA TYR A 25 -5.54 -2.02 -4.69
C TYR A 25 -4.37 -1.17 -5.16
N GLN A 26 -3.95 -1.36 -6.42
CA GLN A 26 -2.80 -0.63 -6.98
C GLN A 26 -3.08 0.87 -7.05
N GLU A 27 -4.25 1.27 -7.56
CA GLU A 27 -4.65 2.68 -7.63
C GLU A 27 -4.73 3.30 -6.23
N GLY A 28 -5.29 2.56 -5.26
CA GLY A 28 -5.34 2.99 -3.87
C GLY A 28 -3.95 3.25 -3.28
N GLN A 29 -2.99 2.38 -3.59
CA GLN A 29 -1.60 2.55 -3.14
C GLN A 29 -0.95 3.76 -3.79
N GLU A 30 -1.17 3.95 -5.08
CA GLU A 30 -0.67 5.12 -5.81
C GLU A 30 -1.26 6.43 -5.28
N LEU A 31 -2.54 6.44 -4.90
CA LEU A 31 -3.18 7.61 -4.28
C LEU A 31 -2.53 7.95 -2.94
N CYS A 32 -2.35 6.98 -2.05
CA CYS A 32 -1.69 7.21 -0.77
C CYS A 32 -0.23 7.65 -0.97
N ASN A 33 0.50 7.04 -1.90
CA ASN A 33 1.88 7.39 -2.23
C ASN A 33 2.00 8.83 -2.74
N LYS A 34 1.07 9.31 -3.56
CA LYS A 34 1.02 10.71 -4.03
C LYS A 34 0.85 11.71 -2.88
N MET A 35 0.23 11.29 -1.78
CA MET A 35 0.12 12.07 -0.55
C MET A 35 1.35 11.95 0.37
N GLY A 36 2.39 11.21 -0.04
CA GLY A 36 3.58 10.93 0.77
C GLY A 36 3.35 9.87 1.86
N HIS A 37 2.33 9.02 1.68
CA HIS A 37 1.86 8.05 2.67
C HIS A 37 1.65 6.68 2.03
N SER A 38 1.28 5.66 2.81
CA SER A 38 0.97 4.31 2.31
C SER A 38 -0.47 3.94 2.62
N ILE A 39 -1.00 2.90 1.95
CA ILE A 39 -2.22 2.25 2.45
C ILE A 39 -1.96 1.80 3.89
N HIS A 40 -3.00 1.87 4.71
CA HIS A 40 -2.97 1.51 6.11
C HIS A 40 -2.35 0.12 6.34
N MET A 41 -1.24 0.07 7.09
CA MET A 41 -0.52 -1.16 7.43
C MET A 41 -0.62 -1.46 8.93
N PRO A 42 -1.68 -2.14 9.41
CA PRO A 42 -1.80 -2.47 10.82
C PRO A 42 -0.69 -3.45 11.20
N LYS A 43 0.16 -3.09 12.15
CA LYS A 43 1.28 -3.95 12.57
C LYS A 43 0.95 -4.87 13.75
N ARG A 44 -0.24 -4.71 14.33
CA ARG A 44 -0.72 -5.43 15.52
C ARG A 44 -2.24 -5.42 15.57
N LEU A 45 -2.79 -6.32 16.39
CA LEU A 45 -4.22 -6.53 16.56
C LEU A 45 -4.98 -5.25 16.99
N GLU A 46 -4.38 -4.46 17.86
CA GLU A 46 -4.97 -3.24 18.38
C GLU A 46 -5.13 -2.19 17.28
N GLU A 47 -4.20 -2.12 16.32
CA GLU A 47 -4.32 -1.22 15.17
C GLU A 47 -5.46 -1.63 14.26
N VAL A 48 -5.67 -2.93 14.05
CA VAL A 48 -6.79 -3.40 13.22
C VAL A 48 -8.14 -3.08 13.88
N ASN A 49 -8.24 -3.26 15.20
CA ASN A 49 -9.42 -2.88 15.99
C ASN A 49 -9.65 -1.36 16.00
N ASP A 50 -8.59 -0.58 16.12
CA ASP A 50 -8.65 0.89 16.11
C ASP A 50 -9.22 1.39 14.78
N ILE A 51 -8.76 0.86 13.64
CA ILE A 51 -9.35 1.18 12.34
C ILE A 51 -10.82 0.77 12.27
N TYR A 52 -11.14 -0.48 12.61
CA TYR A 52 -12.52 -0.97 12.63
C TYR A 52 -13.45 -0.02 13.41
N ASN A 53 -13.07 0.34 14.63
CA ASN A 53 -13.87 1.25 15.46
C ASN A 53 -14.05 2.64 14.84
N ASN A 54 -13.09 3.08 14.03
CA ASN A 54 -13.13 4.36 13.33
C ASN A 54 -13.95 4.32 12.03
N VAL A 55 -14.12 3.14 11.41
CA VAL A 55 -14.81 2.99 10.12
C VAL A 55 -16.16 2.29 10.20
N ARG A 56 -16.50 1.63 11.31
CA ARG A 56 -17.74 0.83 11.46
C ARG A 56 -19.07 1.55 11.31
N SER A 57 -19.05 2.89 11.34
CA SER A 57 -20.25 3.72 11.15
C SER A 57 -20.33 4.32 9.75
N ILE A 58 -19.30 4.12 8.92
CA ILE A 58 -19.26 4.59 7.54
C ILE A 58 -20.13 3.65 6.72
N ARG A 59 -21.11 4.22 6.03
CA ARG A 59 -21.95 3.48 5.09
C ARG A 59 -21.26 3.44 3.74
N ASN A 60 -21.42 2.34 3.03
CA ASN A 60 -21.01 2.25 1.64
C ASN A 60 -21.83 3.27 0.81
N PRO A 61 -21.17 4.25 0.17
CA PRO A 61 -21.86 5.32 -0.57
C PRO A 61 -22.46 4.84 -1.90
N ILE A 62 -22.07 3.66 -2.38
CA ILE A 62 -22.55 3.04 -3.64
C ILE A 62 -23.78 2.17 -3.36
N ASP A 63 -23.70 1.30 -2.36
CA ASP A 63 -24.82 0.48 -1.90
C ASP A 63 -24.93 0.49 -0.37
N PRO A 64 -25.86 1.27 0.21
CA PRO A 64 -26.04 1.37 1.65
C PRO A 64 -26.38 0.06 2.38
N ASN A 65 -26.78 -1.00 1.66
CA ASN A 65 -27.09 -2.31 2.24
C ASN A 65 -25.88 -3.23 2.32
N MET A 66 -24.78 -2.89 1.65
CA MET A 66 -23.54 -3.65 1.71
C MET A 66 -22.55 -3.01 2.69
N PRO A 67 -21.75 -3.83 3.40
CA PRO A 67 -20.66 -3.28 4.18
C PRO A 67 -19.65 -2.57 3.26
N ILE A 68 -19.06 -1.50 3.76
CA ILE A 68 -17.97 -0.83 3.06
C ILE A 68 -16.69 -1.64 3.25
N GLY A 69 -15.99 -1.97 2.17
CA GLY A 69 -14.68 -2.61 2.21
C GLY A 69 -13.56 -1.58 2.17
N PHE A 70 -12.49 -1.83 2.92
CA PHE A 70 -11.31 -0.97 2.94
C PHE A 70 -10.05 -1.75 2.62
N TRP A 71 -9.19 -1.18 1.77
CA TRP A 71 -7.89 -1.77 1.49
C TRP A 71 -6.99 -1.71 2.73
N VAL A 72 -6.38 -2.85 3.04
CA VAL A 72 -5.32 -2.97 4.03
C VAL A 72 -4.02 -3.18 3.27
N GLY A 73 -2.96 -2.48 3.68
CA GLY A 73 -1.65 -2.41 3.03
C GLY A 73 -0.86 -3.71 3.16
N MET A 74 -1.46 -4.82 2.75
CA MET A 74 -0.93 -6.16 2.74
C MET A 74 -1.30 -6.82 1.40
N LYS A 75 -0.30 -7.44 0.76
CA LYS A 75 -0.46 -8.17 -0.50
C LYS A 75 0.45 -9.39 -0.51
N ARG A 76 -0.02 -10.50 -1.10
CA ARG A 76 0.78 -11.70 -1.32
C ARG A 76 1.81 -11.46 -2.44
N ASP A 77 3.04 -11.87 -2.19
CA ASP A 77 4.08 -11.91 -3.21
C ASP A 77 3.90 -13.13 -4.14
N LYS A 78 4.73 -13.21 -5.19
CA LYS A 78 4.73 -14.30 -6.16
C LYS A 78 4.97 -15.69 -5.56
N ASN A 79 5.50 -15.76 -4.33
CA ASN A 79 5.75 -16.99 -3.60
C ASN A 79 4.63 -17.31 -2.61
N GLY A 80 3.55 -16.53 -2.61
CA GLY A 80 2.39 -16.69 -1.72
C GLY A 80 2.55 -16.06 -0.35
N ASN A 81 3.68 -15.41 -0.04
CA ASN A 81 3.91 -14.82 1.27
C ASN A 81 3.18 -13.48 1.39
N LEU A 82 2.44 -13.29 2.49
CA LEU A 82 1.80 -12.02 2.76
C LEU A 82 2.83 -10.97 3.24
N ARG A 83 2.90 -9.85 2.53
CA ARG A 83 3.80 -8.73 2.81
C ARG A 83 3.05 -7.44 2.95
N TYR A 84 3.55 -6.57 3.82
CA TYR A 84 3.14 -5.19 3.88
C TYR A 84 3.61 -4.41 2.65
N THR A 85 3.03 -3.23 2.41
CA THR A 85 3.43 -2.34 1.30
C THR A 85 4.84 -1.79 1.45
N ASP A 86 5.39 -1.79 2.67
CA ASP A 86 6.81 -1.51 2.95
C ASP A 86 7.75 -2.69 2.63
N GLY A 87 7.21 -3.80 2.11
CA GLY A 87 7.95 -5.01 1.74
C GLY A 87 8.22 -5.99 2.88
N LYS A 88 7.96 -5.62 4.13
CA LYS A 88 8.17 -6.49 5.30
C LYS A 88 7.17 -7.64 5.30
N LEU A 89 7.61 -8.80 5.77
CA LEU A 89 6.74 -9.96 5.96
C LEU A 89 5.71 -9.66 7.06
N VAL A 90 4.45 -10.05 6.86
CA VAL A 90 3.42 -9.92 7.92
C VAL A 90 3.73 -10.89 9.08
N GLY A 91 4.13 -12.12 8.76
CA GLY A 91 4.48 -13.13 9.77
C GLY A 91 3.37 -13.34 10.81
N ASN A 92 3.74 -13.47 12.08
CA ASN A 92 2.81 -13.63 13.20
C ASN A 92 2.39 -12.29 13.85
N SER A 93 2.59 -11.16 13.16
CA SER A 93 2.28 -9.83 13.73
C SER A 93 0.77 -9.63 13.97
N ILE A 94 -0.06 -10.33 13.18
CA ILE A 94 -1.51 -10.40 13.35
C ILE A 94 -1.87 -11.84 13.65
N ARG A 95 -2.66 -12.06 14.71
CA ARG A 95 -3.07 -13.39 15.17
C ARG A 95 -4.03 -14.03 14.16
N ASN A 96 -3.89 -15.34 13.92
CA ASN A 96 -4.62 -16.07 12.87
C ASN A 96 -6.15 -16.08 13.03
N ASP A 97 -6.66 -15.97 14.26
CA ASP A 97 -8.11 -15.93 14.56
C ASP A 97 -8.78 -14.61 14.14
N TYR A 98 -7.97 -13.62 13.77
CA TYR A 98 -8.44 -12.32 13.31
C TYR A 98 -8.58 -12.23 11.80
N TRP A 99 -8.31 -13.33 11.12
CA TRP A 99 -8.52 -13.49 9.70
C TRP A 99 -9.79 -14.29 9.48
N ASP A 100 -10.64 -13.78 8.59
CA ASP A 100 -11.75 -14.59 8.11
C ASP A 100 -11.20 -15.83 7.38
N GLY A 101 -11.79 -16.98 7.65
CA GLY A 101 -11.35 -18.26 7.08
C GLY A 101 -9.97 -18.76 7.53
N HIS A 102 -9.36 -18.23 8.61
CA HIS A 102 -8.04 -18.64 9.12
C HIS A 102 -6.85 -18.37 8.15
N SER A 103 -6.96 -17.34 7.31
CA SER A 103 -5.85 -16.74 6.55
C SER A 103 -4.79 -16.15 7.52
N PRO A 104 -3.54 -15.80 7.13
CA PRO A 104 -2.88 -15.97 5.86
C PRO A 104 -2.23 -17.34 5.80
N ASP A 105 -3.00 -18.39 5.54
CA ASP A 105 -2.41 -19.69 5.32
C ASP A 105 -1.50 -19.65 4.07
N ALA A 106 -0.50 -20.53 4.05
CA ALA A 106 0.44 -20.67 2.93
C ALA A 106 -0.15 -21.46 1.75
N ASN A 107 -1.35 -22.04 1.91
CA ASN A 107 -2.00 -22.92 0.93
C ASN A 107 -3.09 -22.21 0.12
N TYR A 108 -3.36 -20.93 0.42
CA TYR A 108 -4.32 -20.11 -0.25
C TYR A 108 -3.82 -19.82 -1.68
N ARG A 109 -4.33 -20.59 -2.65
CA ARG A 109 -3.97 -20.55 -4.09
C ARG A 109 -5.07 -19.92 -4.96
N GLY A 110 -5.82 -18.98 -4.39
CA GLY A 110 -6.83 -18.22 -5.14
C GLY A 110 -6.25 -16.99 -5.83
N VAL A 111 -7.12 -16.29 -6.57
CA VAL A 111 -6.83 -14.96 -7.16
C VAL A 111 -6.86 -13.83 -6.13
N GLN A 112 -7.25 -14.13 -4.88
CA GLN A 112 -7.34 -13.16 -3.79
C GLN A 112 -5.98 -12.92 -3.15
N HIS A 113 -5.21 -12.00 -3.74
CA HIS A 113 -3.85 -11.69 -3.30
C HIS A 113 -3.75 -10.44 -2.41
N CYS A 114 -4.80 -9.63 -2.33
CA CYS A 114 -4.82 -8.40 -1.54
C CYS A 114 -5.65 -8.60 -0.27
N VAL A 115 -5.58 -7.68 0.67
CA VAL A 115 -6.30 -7.80 1.95
C VAL A 115 -7.22 -6.60 2.12
N ILE A 116 -8.43 -6.90 2.59
CA ILE A 116 -9.42 -5.91 2.97
C ILE A 116 -9.84 -6.08 4.42
N GLN A 117 -10.45 -5.03 4.95
CA GLN A 117 -11.25 -5.07 6.16
C GLN A 117 -12.62 -4.48 5.84
N TYR A 118 -13.69 -5.17 6.23
CA TYR A 118 -15.04 -4.62 6.10
C TYR A 118 -15.40 -3.72 7.30
N GLY A 119 -16.27 -2.74 7.08
CA GLY A 119 -16.74 -1.85 8.14
C GLY A 119 -17.64 -2.55 9.17
N ASP A 120 -18.26 -3.67 8.84
CA ASP A 120 -19.15 -4.41 9.74
C ASP A 120 -18.43 -5.43 10.64
N GLY A 121 -17.20 -5.82 10.29
CA GLY A 121 -16.41 -6.81 11.01
C GLY A 121 -14.96 -6.36 11.27
N PRO A 122 -14.39 -6.71 12.44
CA PRO A 122 -13.00 -6.41 12.71
C PRO A 122 -12.01 -7.24 11.88
N GLN A 123 -12.45 -8.37 11.33
CA GLN A 123 -11.62 -9.38 10.70
C GLN A 123 -10.99 -8.90 9.38
N LEU A 124 -9.81 -9.45 9.09
CA LEU A 124 -9.12 -9.25 7.81
C LEU A 124 -9.51 -10.37 6.84
N THR A 125 -9.79 -10.01 5.60
CA THR A 125 -10.22 -10.95 4.56
C THR A 125 -9.34 -10.79 3.32
N ALA A 126 -9.02 -11.91 2.67
CA ALA A 126 -8.32 -11.88 1.39
C ALA A 126 -9.29 -11.49 0.27
N ASP A 127 -8.85 -10.64 -0.66
CA ASP A 127 -9.65 -10.22 -1.80
C ASP A 127 -8.83 -10.12 -3.10
N ILE A 128 -9.53 -10.09 -4.22
CA ILE A 128 -8.95 -9.86 -5.54
C ILE A 128 -8.42 -8.43 -5.62
N CYS A 129 -7.18 -8.24 -6.04
CA CYS A 129 -6.56 -6.91 -6.04
C CYS A 129 -7.22 -5.90 -6.98
N ASP A 130 -8.00 -6.39 -7.95
CA ASP A 130 -8.70 -5.58 -8.96
C ASP A 130 -10.16 -5.31 -8.57
N ASP A 131 -10.59 -5.61 -7.34
CA ASP A 131 -11.93 -5.21 -6.86
C ASP A 131 -12.06 -3.67 -6.91
N GLN A 132 -13.09 -3.18 -7.58
CA GLN A 132 -13.34 -1.76 -7.81
C GLN A 132 -14.36 -1.16 -6.82
N TYR A 133 -14.80 -1.92 -5.82
CA TYR A 133 -15.78 -1.50 -4.80
C TYR A 133 -15.16 -1.28 -3.42
N VAL A 134 -13.82 -1.34 -3.31
CA VAL A 134 -13.07 -1.22 -2.06
C VAL A 134 -12.40 0.16 -1.95
N PHE A 135 -12.45 0.76 -0.76
CA PHE A 135 -12.01 2.13 -0.52
C PHE A 135 -10.60 2.16 0.11
N PRO A 136 -9.65 2.94 -0.40
CA PRO A 136 -8.33 3.03 0.21
C PRO A 136 -8.35 3.87 1.49
N ILE A 137 -7.68 3.36 2.53
CA ILE A 137 -7.33 4.11 3.74
C ILE A 137 -5.85 4.40 3.69
N CYS A 138 -5.46 5.67 3.64
CA CYS A 138 -4.07 6.08 3.76
C CYS A 138 -3.71 6.31 5.22
N ASP A 139 -2.53 5.86 5.66
CA ASP A 139 -2.07 6.10 7.02
C ASP A 139 -0.79 6.92 7.12
N LYS A 140 -0.66 7.61 8.26
CA LYS A 140 0.56 8.27 8.71
C LYS A 140 0.76 7.93 10.18
N ALA A 141 1.91 7.35 10.52
CA ALA A 141 2.25 7.08 11.91
C ALA A 141 2.30 8.37 12.75
N LEU A 142 1.83 8.30 13.99
CA LEU A 142 2.00 9.39 14.95
C LEU A 142 3.47 9.52 15.37
N SER A 143 3.93 10.76 15.55
CA SER A 143 5.24 11.08 16.11
C SER A 143 5.08 12.05 17.29
N PRO A 144 5.54 11.69 18.51
CA PRO A 144 6.02 10.35 18.89
C PRO A 144 4.89 9.31 18.83
N MET A 145 5.24 8.05 18.58
CA MET A 145 4.29 6.95 18.66
C MET A 145 3.87 6.79 20.12
N PRO A 146 2.58 6.65 20.45
CA PRO A 146 2.16 6.46 21.83
C PRO A 146 2.81 5.21 22.42
N GLU A 147 3.39 5.38 23.61
CA GLU A 147 4.04 4.32 24.37
C GLU A 147 2.98 3.26 24.73
N TYR A 148 3.25 2.02 24.36
CA TYR A 148 2.34 0.90 24.61
C TYR A 148 2.77 0.19 25.88
N THR A 149 1.88 0.15 26.87
CA THR A 149 1.99 -0.82 27.95
C THR A 149 1.46 -2.14 27.43
N GLU A 150 2.37 -3.07 27.13
CA GLU A 150 1.96 -4.47 26.96
C GLU A 150 1.14 -4.88 28.19
N PRO A 151 -0.04 -5.50 28.03
CA PRO A 151 -0.72 -6.12 29.16
C PRO A 151 0.26 -7.14 29.73
N THR A 152 0.75 -6.85 30.94
CA THR A 152 1.67 -7.70 31.67
C THR A 152 1.10 -9.10 31.68
N THR A 153 1.75 -10.01 30.98
CA THR A 153 1.42 -11.43 31.08
C THR A 153 1.67 -11.80 32.53
N THR A 154 0.60 -12.00 33.29
CA THR A 154 0.68 -12.52 34.66
C THR A 154 1.55 -13.76 34.60
N PRO A 155 2.73 -13.78 35.26
CA PRO A 155 3.55 -14.98 35.26
C PRO A 155 2.71 -16.10 35.87
N LYS A 156 2.59 -17.19 35.13
CA LYS A 156 1.99 -18.44 35.58
C LYS A 156 2.61 -18.78 36.94
N PRO A 157 1.83 -19.14 37.98
CA PRO A 157 2.39 -19.44 39.28
C PRO A 157 3.41 -20.58 39.13
N VAL A 158 4.68 -20.30 39.43
CA VAL A 158 5.69 -21.33 39.59
C VAL A 158 5.28 -22.11 40.83
N ILE A 159 4.82 -23.35 40.65
CA ILE A 159 4.64 -24.29 41.75
C ILE A 159 6.06 -24.70 42.17
N THR A 160 6.65 -23.97 43.11
CA THR A 160 7.86 -24.40 43.82
C THR A 160 7.47 -25.34 44.94
N THR A 161 7.72 -26.63 44.71
CA THR A 161 7.75 -27.64 45.79
C THR A 161 8.92 -27.29 46.74
N PRO A 162 8.70 -27.17 48.06
CA PRO A 162 9.79 -26.84 48.98
C PRO A 162 10.72 -28.04 49.16
N LYS A 163 12.00 -27.87 48.84
CA LYS A 163 13.07 -28.81 49.21
C LYS A 163 13.79 -28.28 50.46
N PRO A 164 14.15 -29.14 51.44
CA PRO A 164 14.74 -28.71 52.70
C PRO A 164 16.10 -28.02 52.57
N THR A 165 16.30 -27.03 53.42
CA THR A 165 17.47 -26.17 53.60
C THR A 165 18.66 -26.95 54.18
N GLU A 166 19.83 -26.85 53.55
CA GLU A 166 21.13 -27.07 54.18
C GLU A 166 21.95 -25.76 54.20
N PRO A 167 22.78 -25.53 55.24
CA PRO A 167 23.49 -24.26 55.48
C PRO A 167 24.69 -24.02 54.54
N PRO A 168 25.19 -22.77 54.43
CA PRO A 168 25.97 -22.31 53.29
C PRO A 168 27.47 -22.62 53.41
N ILE A 169 28.06 -23.05 52.30
CA ILE A 169 29.51 -23.02 52.08
C ILE A 169 29.78 -21.89 51.08
N VAL A 170 30.59 -20.92 51.47
CA VAL A 170 31.09 -19.84 50.61
C VAL A 170 32.43 -20.29 50.02
N PRO A 171 32.56 -20.36 48.69
CA PRO A 171 33.84 -20.10 48.04
C PRO A 171 33.81 -18.75 47.34
N GLU A 172 34.82 -17.95 47.65
CA GLU A 172 35.19 -16.71 47.02
C GLU A 172 35.48 -16.94 45.52
N ILE A 173 34.66 -16.36 44.64
CA ILE A 173 34.92 -16.34 43.19
C ILE A 173 35.07 -14.89 42.76
N VAL A 174 36.33 -14.54 42.46
CA VAL A 174 36.71 -13.34 41.73
C VAL A 174 36.08 -13.40 40.33
N PRO A 175 35.30 -12.41 39.87
CA PRO A 175 34.82 -12.41 38.50
C PRO A 175 35.92 -11.87 37.58
N ASN A 176 36.59 -12.77 36.86
CA ASN A 176 37.20 -12.42 35.59
C ASN A 176 36.08 -12.27 34.54
N PRO A 177 36.09 -11.23 33.70
CA PRO A 177 35.06 -11.05 32.67
C PRO A 177 35.19 -12.18 31.62
N PRO A 178 34.10 -12.87 31.26
CA PRO A 178 34.17 -14.01 30.35
C PRO A 178 34.34 -13.54 28.90
N ALA A 179 35.19 -14.25 28.16
CA ALA A 179 35.46 -14.12 26.73
C ALA A 179 34.22 -14.17 25.81
N ALA A 180 33.02 -14.42 26.36
CA ALA A 180 31.74 -14.29 25.66
C ALA A 180 31.42 -12.86 25.20
N SER A 181 32.08 -11.83 25.77
CA SER A 181 31.86 -10.43 25.39
C SER A 181 32.53 -10.04 24.07
N THR A 182 33.67 -10.63 23.70
CA THR A 182 34.43 -10.23 22.50
C THR A 182 33.84 -10.81 21.21
N ASP A 183 33.32 -12.04 21.25
CA ASP A 183 32.67 -12.67 20.10
C ASP A 183 31.35 -11.98 19.72
N ALA A 184 30.60 -11.49 20.71
CA ALA A 184 29.39 -10.72 20.50
C ALA A 184 29.69 -9.38 19.82
N ILE A 185 30.76 -8.69 20.24
CA ILE A 185 31.17 -7.41 19.66
C ILE A 185 31.67 -7.59 18.22
N ASN A 186 32.45 -8.64 17.93
CA ASN A 186 32.91 -8.91 16.57
C ASN A 186 31.74 -9.20 15.61
N LYS A 187 30.75 -9.99 16.04
CA LYS A 187 29.53 -10.24 15.24
C LYS A 187 28.70 -8.97 15.00
N LEU A 188 28.64 -8.05 15.97
CA LEU A 188 27.96 -6.76 15.79
C LEU A 188 28.67 -5.91 14.73
N ASN A 189 30.01 -5.84 14.76
CA ASN A 189 30.79 -5.10 13.77
C ASN A 189 30.66 -5.70 12.34
N GLU A 190 30.62 -7.02 12.21
CA GLU A 190 30.38 -7.69 10.92
C GLU A 190 28.98 -7.40 10.37
N ASN A 191 27.96 -7.36 11.24
CA ASN A 191 26.61 -7.00 10.86
C ASN A 191 26.50 -5.53 10.45
N GLU A 192 27.18 -4.62 11.15
CA GLU A 192 27.21 -3.19 10.82
C GLU A 192 27.86 -2.95 9.44
N ASN A 193 28.99 -3.60 9.15
CA ASN A 193 29.64 -3.50 7.85
C ASN A 193 28.76 -4.07 6.72
N SER A 194 28.07 -5.19 6.96
CA SER A 194 27.12 -5.78 6.00
C SER A 194 25.91 -4.87 5.74
N LEU A 195 25.40 -4.20 6.79
CA LEU A 195 24.35 -3.18 6.66
C LEU A 195 24.82 -2.00 5.83
N LYS A 196 26.03 -1.50 6.07
CA LYS A 196 26.60 -0.37 5.33
C LYS A 196 26.73 -0.68 3.83
N GLN A 197 27.25 -1.86 3.48
CA GLN A 197 27.32 -2.31 2.08
C GLN A 197 25.94 -2.46 1.44
N THR A 198 24.93 -2.86 2.21
CA THR A 198 23.54 -2.99 1.72
C THR A 198 22.94 -1.61 1.45
N ASN A 199 23.15 -0.64 2.34
CA ASN A 199 22.70 0.74 2.14
C ASN A 199 23.36 1.39 0.91
N ASP A 200 24.65 1.15 0.68
CA ASP A 200 25.34 1.68 -0.51
C ASP A 200 24.75 1.10 -1.80
N LYS A 201 24.42 -0.20 -1.81
CA LYS A 201 23.75 -0.84 -2.96
C LYS A 201 22.36 -0.28 -3.21
N ILE A 202 21.58 -0.05 -2.15
CA ILE A 202 20.23 0.54 -2.26
C ILE A 202 20.34 1.96 -2.80
N THR A 203 21.25 2.78 -2.26
CA THR A 203 21.45 4.17 -2.69
C THR A 203 21.83 4.26 -4.17
N ASN A 204 22.72 3.37 -4.64
CA ASN A 204 23.09 3.33 -6.05
C ASN A 204 21.92 2.86 -6.93
N ALA A 205 21.16 1.84 -6.51
CA ALA A 205 19.99 1.38 -7.25
C ALA A 205 18.88 2.44 -7.32
N GLU A 206 18.68 3.22 -6.26
CA GLU A 206 17.74 4.36 -6.27
C GLU A 206 18.18 5.45 -7.25
N LYS A 207 19.47 5.76 -7.31
CA LYS A 207 20.03 6.72 -8.26
C LYS A 207 19.82 6.26 -9.71
N ASP A 208 20.12 4.99 -10.01
CA ASP A 208 19.94 4.41 -11.34
C ASP A 208 18.46 4.39 -11.76
N ASN A 209 17.57 3.99 -10.84
CA ASN A 209 16.13 4.00 -11.09
C ASN A 209 15.60 5.41 -11.34
N LYS A 210 16.05 6.41 -10.58
CA LYS A 210 15.69 7.81 -10.79
C LYS A 210 16.13 8.29 -12.17
N GLN A 211 17.33 7.94 -12.61
CA GLN A 211 17.82 8.29 -13.95
C GLN A 211 16.98 7.62 -15.05
N ASN A 212 16.63 6.34 -14.88
CA ASN A 212 15.80 5.61 -15.83
C ASN A 212 14.40 6.23 -15.96
N ILE A 213 13.81 6.69 -14.86
CA ILE A 213 12.51 7.37 -14.86
C ILE A 213 12.58 8.70 -15.63
N GLU A 214 13.63 9.51 -15.40
CA GLU A 214 13.79 10.78 -16.13
C GLU A 214 14.02 10.57 -17.64
N ASN A 215 14.79 9.54 -18.01
CA ASN A 215 14.97 9.16 -19.41
C ASN A 215 13.64 8.74 -20.06
N ALA A 216 12.86 7.88 -19.39
CA ALA A 216 11.57 7.43 -19.88
C ALA A 216 10.57 8.59 -20.01
N LYS A 217 10.55 9.52 -19.05
CA LYS A 217 9.72 10.71 -19.08
C LYS A 217 10.05 11.61 -20.27
N THR A 218 11.33 11.76 -20.57
CA THR A 218 11.81 12.53 -21.73
C THR A 218 11.37 11.86 -23.04
N GLU A 219 11.51 10.54 -23.15
CA GLU A 219 11.10 9.78 -24.33
C GLU A 219 9.58 9.87 -24.57
N ILE A 220 8.77 9.68 -23.52
CA ILE A 220 7.31 9.78 -23.60
C ILE A 220 6.89 11.18 -24.04
N THR A 221 7.51 12.22 -23.47
CA THR A 221 7.21 13.62 -23.83
C THR A 221 7.53 13.90 -25.29
N SER A 222 8.64 13.36 -25.82
CA SER A 222 8.98 13.49 -27.24
C SER A 222 7.94 12.79 -28.12
N LYS A 223 7.60 11.54 -27.82
CA LYS A 223 6.61 10.76 -28.58
C LYS A 223 5.23 11.40 -28.57
N MET A 224 4.82 11.99 -27.45
CA MET A 224 3.55 12.72 -27.36
C MET A 224 3.52 13.94 -28.30
N LYS A 225 4.60 14.73 -28.36
CA LYS A 225 4.69 15.87 -29.27
C LYS A 225 4.64 15.44 -30.73
N ASP A 226 5.31 14.34 -31.07
CA ASP A 226 5.28 13.79 -32.43
C ASP A 226 3.88 13.32 -32.84
N GLU A 227 3.16 12.64 -31.92
CA GLU A 227 1.78 12.21 -32.19
C GLU A 227 0.80 13.39 -32.25
N GLU A 228 0.99 14.43 -31.42
CA GLU A 228 0.18 15.66 -31.50
C GLU A 228 0.38 16.37 -32.85
N ALA A 229 1.62 16.43 -33.36
CA ALA A 229 1.92 16.98 -34.67
C ALA A 229 1.24 16.17 -35.80
N LYS A 230 1.30 14.84 -35.73
CA LYS A 230 0.60 13.95 -36.69
C LYS A 230 -0.91 14.11 -36.63
N ALA A 231 -1.49 14.28 -35.44
CA ALA A 231 -2.92 14.49 -35.27
C ALA A 231 -3.37 15.80 -35.93
N LYS A 232 -2.64 16.90 -35.71
CA LYS A 232 -2.92 18.20 -36.36
C LYS A 232 -2.83 18.12 -37.88
N GLU A 233 -1.85 17.38 -38.41
CA GLU A 233 -1.73 17.18 -39.85
C GLU A 233 -2.90 16.36 -40.43
N ARG A 234 -3.34 15.30 -39.73
CA ARG A 234 -4.53 14.52 -40.13
C ARG A 234 -5.80 15.37 -40.12
N GLU A 235 -5.97 16.22 -39.11
CA GLU A 235 -7.10 17.15 -39.01
C GLU A 235 -7.12 18.14 -40.19
N LYS A 236 -5.97 18.74 -40.51
CA LYS A 236 -5.82 19.62 -41.67
C LYS A 236 -6.19 18.92 -42.99
N GLN A 237 -5.73 17.67 -43.18
CA GLN A 237 -6.08 16.88 -44.36
C GLN A 237 -7.58 16.56 -44.43
N MET A 238 -8.22 16.30 -43.30
CA MET A 238 -9.67 16.05 -43.24
C MET A 238 -10.47 17.30 -43.61
N ASN A 239 -10.11 18.46 -43.05
CA ASN A 239 -10.77 19.74 -43.36
C ASN A 239 -10.65 20.08 -44.85
N ASN A 240 -9.47 19.90 -45.45
CA ASN A 240 -9.28 20.09 -46.90
C ASN A 240 -10.19 19.17 -47.75
N LYS A 241 -10.40 17.91 -47.32
CA LYS A 241 -11.31 16.98 -48.03
C LYS A 241 -12.77 17.40 -47.89
N ILE A 242 -13.19 17.88 -46.72
CA ILE A 242 -14.55 18.38 -46.50
C ILE A 242 -14.83 19.59 -47.39
N ASP A 243 -13.91 20.54 -47.46
CA ASP A 243 -14.07 21.74 -48.30
C ASP A 243 -14.12 21.40 -49.80
N ALA A 244 -13.28 20.46 -50.25
CA ALA A 244 -13.33 19.95 -51.61
C ALA A 244 -14.69 19.28 -51.92
N GLY A 245 -15.21 18.47 -50.99
CA GLY A 245 -16.51 17.81 -51.12
C GLY A 245 -17.67 18.81 -51.24
N LYS A 246 -17.68 19.84 -50.37
CA LYS A 246 -18.68 20.94 -50.43
C LYS A 246 -18.64 21.67 -51.77
N LYS A 247 -17.45 21.95 -52.30
CA LYS A 247 -17.29 22.64 -53.59
C LYS A 247 -17.84 21.81 -54.75
N VAL A 248 -17.61 20.49 -54.76
CA VAL A 248 -18.19 19.58 -55.75
C VAL A 248 -19.71 19.56 -55.66
N GLN A 249 -20.26 19.49 -54.44
CA GLN A 249 -21.71 19.47 -54.23
C GLN A 249 -22.39 20.77 -54.72
N LEU A 250 -21.76 21.93 -54.48
CA LEU A 250 -22.23 23.23 -54.94
C LEU A 250 -22.24 23.33 -56.48
N ILE A 251 -21.18 22.85 -57.14
CA ILE A 251 -21.09 22.82 -58.61
C ILE A 251 -22.20 21.92 -59.20
N THR A 252 -22.48 20.78 -58.57
CA THR A 252 -23.55 19.87 -59.00
C THR A 252 -24.93 20.52 -58.86
N LEU A 253 -25.20 21.21 -57.74
CA LEU A 253 -26.45 21.94 -57.51
C LEU A 253 -26.65 23.09 -58.53
N MET A 254 -25.57 23.82 -58.87
CA MET A 254 -25.62 24.87 -59.89
C MET A 254 -25.94 24.31 -61.28
N LYS A 255 -25.34 23.16 -61.66
CA LYS A 255 -25.65 22.50 -62.94
C LYS A 255 -27.10 22.01 -63.02
N LEU A 256 -27.63 21.44 -61.93
CA LEU A 256 -29.03 21.02 -61.84
C LEU A 256 -30.00 22.20 -61.96
N SER A 257 -29.68 23.33 -61.33
CA SER A 257 -30.51 24.54 -61.40
C SER A 257 -30.55 25.12 -62.82
N PHE A 258 -29.42 25.12 -63.53
CA PHE A 258 -29.35 25.56 -64.93
C PHE A 258 -30.18 24.68 -65.89
N CYS A 259 -30.29 23.37 -65.63
CA CYS A 259 -31.14 22.49 -66.43
C CYS A 259 -32.65 22.75 -66.20
N LEU A 260 -33.04 23.22 -65.01
CA LEU A 260 -34.46 23.40 -64.65
C LEU A 260 -35.04 24.75 -65.10
N THR A 261 -34.20 25.77 -65.34
CA THR A 261 -34.64 27.11 -65.77
C THR A 261 -34.46 27.36 -67.28
N GLY A 262 -34.04 26.33 -68.04
CA GLY A 262 -33.72 26.41 -69.47
C GLY A 262 -34.84 25.95 -70.43
N HIS A 263 -36.10 26.03 -70.01
CA HIS A 263 -37.29 25.83 -70.86
C HIS A 263 -38.23 27.02 -70.72
#